data_AF-A0AAE0R1X8-F1
#
_entry.id   AF-A0AAE0R1X8-F1
#
_cell.length_a   1.000
_cell.length_b   1.000
_cell.length_c   1.000
_cell.angle_alpha   90.00
_cell.angle_beta   90.00
_cell.angle_gamma   90.00
#
_symmetry.space_group_name_H-M   'P 1'
#
loop_
_entity.id
_entity.type
_entity.pdbx_description
1 polymer ?
#
loop_
_entity_poly.entity_id
_entity_poly.type
_entity_poly.pdbx_seq_one_letter_code
_entity_poly.pdbx_strand_id
1 'polypeptide(L)'
;MHLNATLTGRKLITQDDVWGLQRLYVFPFPTVAPTPKPPRTKHKLVAEGRKLTFRCGKKIAAKQGKVDWYKDGELLEFSHPGYITLKDDHISIVANAINEGTYTCIVRKKNKVLTTYSWKLRVRF
;
A
#
# COMPACT_ATOMS: atom_id res chain seq x y z
N MET A 1 11.75 -17.55 62.47
CA MET A 1 13.04 -16.87 62.70
C MET A 1 14.15 -17.82 62.31
N HIS A 2 15.12 -17.34 61.54
CA HIS A 2 16.39 -17.94 61.04
C HIS A 2 16.48 -17.62 59.53
N LEU A 3 17.54 -17.05 58.97
CA LEU A 3 18.79 -16.48 59.46
C LEU A 3 19.33 -15.66 58.26
N ASN A 4 19.70 -14.39 58.49
CA ASN A 4 20.69 -13.57 57.74
C ASN A 4 20.97 -13.88 56.24
N ALA A 5 20.36 -13.08 55.36
CA ALA A 5 20.85 -12.89 54.00
C ALA A 5 22.20 -12.18 54.01
N THR A 6 23.29 -12.96 54.00
CA THR A 6 24.65 -12.43 53.85
C THR A 6 24.81 -11.92 52.42
N LEU A 7 24.69 -10.61 52.24
CA LEU A 7 25.09 -9.87 51.03
C LEU A 7 26.59 -10.08 50.82
N THR A 8 26.96 -11.22 50.23
CA THR A 8 28.34 -11.47 49.80
C THR A 8 28.61 -10.50 48.65
N GLY A 9 29.37 -9.45 48.95
CA GLY A 9 29.85 -8.45 48.00
C GLY A 9 30.80 -9.06 46.97
N ARG A 10 30.28 -9.95 46.11
CA ARG A 10 31.01 -10.47 44.96
C ARG A 10 31.14 -9.35 43.94
N LYS A 11 32.35 -8.81 43.83
CA LYS A 11 32.73 -7.82 42.81
C LYS A 11 32.85 -8.40 41.39
N LEU A 12 32.77 -9.72 41.24
CA LEU A 12 32.91 -10.40 39.94
C LEU A 12 31.58 -11.03 39.53
N ILE A 13 31.11 -10.65 38.34
CA ILE A 13 29.98 -11.27 37.66
C ILE A 13 30.41 -12.67 37.22
N THR A 14 29.65 -13.69 37.58
CA THR A 14 29.94 -15.08 37.19
C THR A 14 29.25 -15.42 35.87
N GLN A 15 29.74 -16.45 35.19
CA GLN A 15 29.19 -16.88 33.89
C GLN A 15 27.70 -17.25 33.99
N ASP A 16 27.26 -17.80 35.13
CA ASP A 16 25.85 -18.12 35.39
C ASP A 16 24.97 -16.87 35.51
N ASP A 17 25.49 -15.77 36.08
CA ASP A 17 24.80 -14.48 36.15
C ASP A 17 24.60 -13.89 34.73
N VAL A 18 25.61 -14.04 33.87
CA VAL A 18 25.55 -13.59 32.47
C VAL A 18 24.53 -14.41 31.67
N TRP A 19 24.53 -15.74 31.84
CA TRP A 19 23.55 -16.61 31.18
C TRP A 19 22.11 -16.38 31.67
N GLY A 20 21.94 -16.06 32.96
CA GLY A 20 20.65 -15.67 33.53
C GLY A 20 20.09 -14.39 32.90
N LEU A 21 20.91 -13.37 32.73
CA LEU A 21 20.51 -12.11 32.07
C LEU A 21 20.21 -12.30 30.57
N GLN A 22 21.00 -13.12 29.88
CA GLN A 22 20.80 -13.37 28.45
C GLN A 22 19.46 -14.06 28.18
N ARG A 23 19.01 -14.98 29.05
CA ARG A 23 17.67 -15.60 28.93
C ARG A 23 16.52 -14.63 29.13
N LEU A 24 16.71 -13.57 29.92
CA LEU A 24 15.69 -12.54 30.16
C LEU A 24 15.60 -11.51 29.00
N TYR A 25 16.60 -11.46 28.12
CA TYR A 25 16.68 -10.52 26.99
C TYR A 25 16.41 -11.14 25.61
N VAL A 26 15.96 -12.40 25.53
CA VAL A 26 15.48 -12.97 24.26
C VAL A 26 14.02 -12.55 24.07
N PHE A 27 13.82 -11.47 23.32
CA PHE A 27 12.51 -10.94 22.96
C PHE A 27 11.74 -11.99 22.12
N PRO A 28 10.62 -12.56 22.60
CA PRO A 28 9.96 -13.70 21.95
C PRO A 28 9.10 -13.31 20.73
N PHE A 29 9.36 -12.16 20.12
CA PHE A 29 8.49 -11.66 19.07
C PHE A 29 8.94 -12.20 17.72
N PRO A 30 8.10 -13.00 17.03
CA PRO A 30 8.40 -13.43 15.68
C PRO A 30 8.62 -12.19 14.83
N THR A 31 9.74 -12.15 14.11
CA THR A 31 10.04 -11.08 13.17
C THR A 31 8.94 -11.04 12.12
N VAL A 32 8.04 -10.06 12.24
CA VAL A 32 6.91 -9.89 11.31
C VAL A 32 7.47 -9.73 9.90
N ALA A 33 6.99 -10.54 8.97
CA ALA A 33 7.43 -10.47 7.58
C ALA A 33 7.26 -9.03 7.05
N PRO A 34 8.26 -8.48 6.32
CA PRO A 34 8.19 -7.11 5.82
C PRO A 34 6.94 -6.93 4.95
N THR A 35 6.06 -6.03 5.38
CA THR A 35 4.85 -5.68 4.63
C THR A 35 5.25 -5.08 3.27
N PRO A 36 4.59 -5.49 2.17
CA PRO A 36 4.83 -4.87 0.88
C PRO A 36 4.57 -3.36 0.97
N LYS A 37 5.48 -2.55 0.42
CA LYS A 37 5.35 -1.07 0.44
C LYS A 37 3.96 -0.70 -0.07
N PRO A 38 3.15 0.06 0.70
CA PRO A 38 1.79 0.36 0.30
C PRO A 38 1.81 1.09 -1.06
N PRO A 39 0.90 0.75 -1.99
CA PRO A 39 0.77 1.48 -3.25
C PRO A 39 0.54 2.96 -2.93
N ARG A 40 1.46 3.84 -3.35
CA ARG A 40 1.36 5.28 -3.06
C ARG A 40 0.21 5.88 -3.87
N THR A 41 -0.97 5.98 -3.28
CA THR A 41 -2.15 6.60 -3.89
C THR A 41 -1.93 8.10 -4.10
N LYS A 42 -2.10 8.57 -5.33
CA LYS A 42 -1.98 10.00 -5.67
C LYS A 42 -3.31 10.71 -5.47
N HIS A 43 -3.33 11.77 -4.67
CA HIS A 43 -4.52 12.59 -4.51
C HIS A 43 -4.65 13.60 -5.65
N LYS A 44 -5.84 13.74 -6.22
CA LYS A 44 -6.16 14.75 -7.24
C LYS A 44 -7.42 15.50 -6.83
N LEU A 45 -7.23 16.77 -6.52
CA LEU A 45 -8.30 17.74 -6.35
C LEU A 45 -8.53 18.45 -7.68
N VAL A 46 -9.76 18.41 -8.20
CA VAL A 46 -10.12 18.97 -9.51
C VAL A 46 -11.42 19.75 -9.37
N ALA A 47 -11.52 20.92 -10.02
CA ALA A 47 -12.75 21.69 -10.06
C ALA A 47 -13.86 20.94 -10.80
N GLU A 48 -15.11 21.10 -10.37
CA GLU A 48 -16.26 20.48 -11.01
C GLU A 48 -16.33 20.77 -12.52
N GLY A 49 -16.78 19.79 -13.30
CA GLY A 49 -16.92 19.85 -14.76
C GLY A 49 -15.61 19.70 -15.54
N ARG A 50 -14.44 19.73 -14.90
CA ARG A 50 -13.16 19.57 -15.60
C ARG A 50 -12.89 18.11 -15.94
N LYS A 51 -12.41 17.88 -17.16
CA LYS A 51 -11.96 16.56 -17.63
C LYS A 51 -10.51 16.33 -17.24
N LEU A 52 -10.24 15.23 -16.55
CA LEU A 52 -8.90 14.78 -16.17
C LEU A 52 -8.58 13.44 -16.83
N THR A 53 -7.28 13.18 -17.06
CA THR A 53 -6.82 11.94 -17.68
C THR A 53 -5.82 11.22 -16.78
N PHE A 54 -6.11 9.96 -16.43
CA PHE A 54 -5.16 9.09 -15.76
C PHE A 54 -4.49 8.17 -16.77
N ARG A 55 -3.15 8.18 -16.78
CA ARG A 55 -2.34 7.30 -17.63
C ARG A 55 -1.74 6.20 -16.79
N CYS A 56 -1.81 4.98 -17.29
CA CYS A 56 -1.29 3.84 -16.56
C CYS A 56 -0.23 3.10 -17.37
N GLY A 57 0.98 3.03 -16.80
CA GLY A 57 1.96 2.04 -17.23
C GLY A 57 2.28 2.02 -18.72
N LYS A 58 2.23 3.15 -19.45
CA LYS A 58 2.42 3.24 -20.91
C LYS A 58 3.57 2.38 -21.46
N LYS A 59 4.72 2.36 -20.77
CA LYS A 59 5.90 1.56 -21.16
C LYS A 59 5.76 0.05 -20.88
N ILE A 60 4.93 -0.33 -19.92
CA ILE A 60 4.71 -1.71 -19.45
C ILE A 60 3.53 -2.34 -20.20
N ALA A 61 2.44 -1.59 -20.36
CA ALA A 61 1.27 -1.96 -21.17
C ALA A 61 1.67 -2.17 -22.64
N ALA A 62 2.40 -1.21 -23.23
CA ALA A 62 2.84 -1.28 -24.63
C ALA A 62 3.78 -2.46 -24.92
N LYS A 63 4.46 -3.01 -23.91
CA LYS A 63 5.30 -4.20 -24.11
C LYS A 63 4.43 -5.44 -24.20
N GLN A 64 3.69 -5.83 -23.15
CA GLN A 64 2.81 -7.03 -23.14
C GLN A 64 1.83 -7.06 -21.94
N GLY A 65 1.29 -5.92 -21.48
CA GLY A 65 0.45 -5.85 -20.28
C GLY A 65 -0.99 -5.46 -20.60
N LYS A 66 -1.98 -6.24 -20.13
CA LYS A 66 -3.39 -5.83 -20.12
C LYS A 66 -3.61 -4.84 -18.98
N VAL A 67 -4.31 -3.75 -19.28
CA VAL A 67 -4.61 -2.68 -18.32
C VAL A 67 -6.06 -2.85 -17.87
N ASP A 68 -6.25 -3.16 -16.58
CA ASP A 68 -7.57 -3.23 -15.96
C ASP A 68 -7.76 -2.00 -15.05
N TRP A 69 -8.88 -1.31 -15.21
CA TRP A 69 -9.22 -0.12 -14.43
C TRP A 69 -10.31 -0.42 -13.41
N TYR A 70 -10.18 0.14 -12.23
CA TYR A 70 -11.10 -0.04 -11.12
C TYR A 70 -11.52 1.31 -10.56
N LYS A 71 -12.77 1.44 -10.15
CA LYS A 71 -13.29 2.56 -9.34
C LYS A 71 -13.78 2.00 -8.01
N ASP A 72 -13.20 2.48 -6.91
CA ASP A 72 -13.57 2.09 -5.54
C ASP A 72 -13.52 0.57 -5.30
N GLY A 73 -12.73 -0.16 -6.09
CA GLY A 73 -12.57 -1.62 -6.04
C GLY A 73 -13.37 -2.39 -7.09
N GLU A 74 -14.26 -1.73 -7.81
CA GLU A 74 -15.10 -2.34 -8.86
C GLU A 74 -14.48 -2.18 -10.25
N LEU A 75 -14.52 -3.22 -11.07
CA LEU A 75 -13.91 -3.22 -12.41
C LEU A 75 -14.73 -2.33 -13.36
N LEU A 76 -14.05 -1.40 -14.03
CA LEU A 76 -14.63 -0.55 -15.06
C LEU A 76 -14.55 -1.25 -16.43
N GLU A 77 -15.62 -1.92 -16.82
CA GLU A 77 -15.70 -2.60 -18.12
C GLU A 77 -16.19 -1.69 -19.25
N PHE A 78 -17.02 -0.69 -18.93
CA PHE A 78 -17.71 0.13 -19.93
C PHE A 78 -17.43 1.64 -19.80
N SER A 79 -17.29 2.31 -20.95
CA SER A 79 -17.19 3.77 -21.03
C SER A 79 -18.59 4.39 -21.11
N HIS A 80 -18.80 5.46 -20.33
CA HIS A 80 -20.04 6.23 -20.33
C HIS A 80 -19.77 7.62 -20.94
N PRO A 81 -20.35 7.94 -22.12
CA PRO A 81 -20.16 9.23 -22.78
C PRO A 81 -20.48 10.39 -21.83
N GLY A 82 -19.60 11.39 -21.76
CA GLY A 82 -19.77 12.54 -20.86
C GLY A 82 -19.34 12.31 -19.41
N TYR A 83 -19.09 11.06 -18.99
CA TYR A 83 -18.64 10.72 -17.63
C TYR A 83 -17.23 10.14 -17.62
N ILE A 84 -17.05 8.97 -18.26
CA ILE A 84 -15.82 8.18 -18.23
C ILE A 84 -15.53 7.63 -19.62
N THR A 85 -14.33 7.88 -20.13
CA THR A 85 -13.83 7.31 -21.39
C THR A 85 -12.69 6.36 -21.08
N LEU A 86 -12.89 5.06 -21.32
CA LEU A 86 -11.85 4.05 -21.23
C LEU A 86 -11.11 3.93 -22.56
N LYS A 87 -9.78 3.93 -22.50
CA LYS A 87 -8.88 3.58 -23.60
C LYS A 87 -7.78 2.66 -23.07
N ASP A 88 -7.08 1.99 -23.97
CA ASP A 88 -6.09 0.97 -23.62
C ASP A 88 -4.91 1.51 -22.77
N ASP A 89 -4.51 2.77 -22.98
CA ASP A 89 -3.38 3.42 -22.27
C ASP A 89 -3.82 4.35 -21.13
N HIS A 90 -5.03 4.90 -21.22
CA HIS A 90 -5.49 5.95 -20.31
C HIS A 90 -7.00 6.00 -20.18
N ILE A 91 -7.46 6.50 -19.04
CA ILE A 91 -8.87 6.84 -18.83
C ILE A 91 -9.04 8.34 -18.74
N SER A 92 -10.15 8.83 -19.25
CA SER A 92 -10.57 10.22 -19.08
C SER A 92 -11.83 10.25 -18.22
N ILE A 93 -11.84 11.08 -17.18
CA ILE A 93 -12.95 11.20 -16.25
C ILE A 93 -13.34 12.67 -16.15
N VAL A 94 -14.63 12.97 -16.09
CA VAL A 94 -15.14 14.31 -15.78
C VAL A 94 -15.32 14.44 -14.28
N ALA A 95 -14.77 15.50 -13.67
CA ALA A 95 -14.89 15.75 -12.24
C ALA A 95 -16.34 16.16 -11.89
N ASN A 96 -17.07 15.28 -11.22
CA ASN A 96 -18.40 15.53 -10.66
C ASN A 96 -18.58 14.68 -9.38
N ALA A 97 -19.67 14.91 -8.65
CA ALA A 97 -19.96 14.16 -7.42
C ALA A 97 -20.00 12.62 -7.62
N ILE A 98 -20.48 12.16 -8.78
CA ILE A 98 -20.63 10.73 -9.09
C ILE A 98 -19.28 10.04 -9.33
N ASN A 99 -18.38 10.76 -10.01
CA ASN A 99 -17.07 10.28 -10.40
C ASN A 99 -16.03 10.48 -9.30
N GLU A 100 -16.37 11.13 -8.19
CA GLU A 100 -15.52 11.15 -7.00
C GLU A 100 -15.27 9.71 -6.51
N GLY A 101 -14.03 9.42 -6.13
CA GLY A 101 -13.65 8.06 -5.74
C GLY A 101 -12.17 7.74 -5.95
N THR A 102 -11.82 6.48 -5.71
CA THR A 102 -10.47 5.96 -5.84
C THR A 102 -10.35 5.13 -7.11
N TYR A 103 -9.62 5.64 -8.08
CA TYR A 103 -9.32 4.97 -9.33
C TYR A 103 -8.04 4.17 -9.21
N THR A 104 -8.10 2.88 -9.51
CA THR A 104 -6.94 2.00 -9.46
C THR A 104 -6.72 1.38 -10.83
N CYS A 105 -5.50 1.46 -11.33
CA CYS A 105 -5.07 0.72 -12.50
C CYS A 105 -4.20 -0.44 -12.08
N ILE A 106 -4.50 -1.62 -12.63
CA ILE A 106 -3.69 -2.82 -12.45
C ILE A 106 -3.23 -3.27 -13.84
N VAL A 107 -1.91 -3.34 -14.03
CA VAL A 107 -1.33 -3.90 -15.26
C VAL A 107 -1.02 -5.36 -15.00
N ARG A 108 -1.71 -6.27 -15.69
CA ARG A 108 -1.54 -7.71 -15.58
C ARG A 108 -0.85 -8.27 -16.82
N LYS A 109 0.04 -9.24 -16.62
CA LYS A 109 0.59 -10.06 -17.70
C LYS A 109 0.47 -11.52 -17.33
N LYS A 110 -0.29 -12.28 -18.13
CA LYS A 110 -0.70 -13.64 -17.81
C LYS A 110 -1.40 -13.64 -16.44
N ASN A 111 -0.77 -14.22 -15.41
CA ASN A 111 -1.30 -14.30 -14.06
C ASN A 111 -0.53 -13.46 -13.03
N LYS A 112 0.37 -12.57 -13.47
CA LYS A 112 1.20 -11.74 -12.60
C LYS A 112 0.79 -10.27 -12.71
N VAL A 113 0.52 -9.65 -11.58
CA VAL A 113 0.38 -8.20 -11.47
C VAL A 113 1.77 -7.58 -11.61
N LEU A 114 1.97 -6.77 -12.65
CA LEU A 114 3.24 -6.09 -12.92
C LEU A 114 3.33 -4.78 -12.14
N THR A 115 2.26 -4.00 -12.15
CA THR A 115 2.21 -2.73 -11.43
C THR A 115 0.78 -2.34 -11.10
N THR A 116 0.63 -1.64 -9.99
CA THR A 116 -0.63 -1.10 -9.51
C THR A 116 -0.44 0.38 -9.23
N TYR A 117 -1.26 1.22 -9.86
CA TYR A 117 -1.30 2.66 -9.61
C TYR A 117 -2.67 3.04 -9.07
N SER A 118 -2.71 3.90 -8.06
CA SER A 118 -3.96 4.35 -7.48
C SER A 118 -4.02 5.88 -7.41
N TRP A 119 -5.20 6.43 -7.69
CA TRP A 119 -5.49 7.86 -7.66
C TRP A 119 -6.79 8.10 -6.89
N LYS A 120 -6.76 9.00 -5.91
CA LYS A 120 -7.95 9.46 -5.21
C LYS A 120 -8.42 10.77 -5.82
N LEU A 121 -9.52 10.72 -6.56
CA LEU A 121 -10.16 11.90 -7.13
C LEU A 121 -11.08 12.53 -6.08
N ARG A 122 -10.88 13.82 -5.84
CA ARG A 122 -11.72 14.69 -5.02
C ARG A 122 -12.19 15.85 -5.91
N VAL A 123 -13.46 16.19 -5.80
CA VAL A 123 -14.03 17.32 -6.54
C VAL A 123 -14.07 18.55 -5.65
N ARG A 124 -13.65 19.68 -6.21
CA ARG A 124 -13.86 21.00 -5.60
C ARG A 124 -15.08 21.61 -6.28
N PHE A 125 -16.18 21.65 -5.53
CA PHE A 125 -17.38 22.39 -5.85
C PHE A 125 -17.14 23.89 -5.65
#